data_AF-A0AAD6FG77-F1
#
_entry.id   AF-A0AAD6FG77-F1
#
_cell.length_a   1.000
_cell.length_b   1.000
_cell.length_c   1.000
_cell.angle_alpha   90.00
_cell.angle_beta   90.00
_cell.angle_gamma   90.00
#
_symmetry.space_group_name_H-M   'P 1'
#
loop_
_entity.id
_entity.type
_entity.pdbx_description
1 polymer ?
#
loop_
_entity_poly.entity_id
_entity_poly.type
_entity_poly.pdbx_seq_one_letter_code
_entity_poly.pdbx_strand_id
1 'polypeptide(L)'
;MLFGIFPHQAGSAASPVMVNEHVLETVDQFTYLGSTISSDLSLVKEIQTRIGKAATCFSRLRARAWSNKYLTERTKTRIYQCCVVSVLLYGSEAWSTYAQHERELNAFHMRCLRNILGITWRDKVTNEALLARTGSKSIFQTLKNARWPPAKGHRIQRAERWFQRQRTTTVALQGCRKA
;
A
#
# COMPACT_ATOMS: atom_id res chain seq x y z
N MET A 1 27.69 -41.35 24.26
CA MET A 1 27.19 -41.66 22.89
C MET A 1 25.97 -42.53 23.10
N LEU A 2 24.73 -42.13 22.82
CA LEU A 2 24.15 -41.69 21.56
C LEU A 2 23.04 -40.64 21.79
N PHE A 3 23.03 -39.61 20.94
CA PHE A 3 21.97 -38.62 20.81
C PHE A 3 20.76 -39.25 20.10
N GLY A 4 19.59 -39.23 20.74
CA GLY A 4 18.30 -39.49 20.09
C GLY A 4 17.69 -38.15 19.65
N ILE A 5 17.78 -37.85 18.36
CA ILE A 5 17.21 -36.65 17.74
C ILE A 5 15.71 -36.87 17.62
N PHE A 6 14.92 -36.12 18.40
CA PHE A 6 13.48 -35.97 18.17
C PHE A 6 13.27 -35.27 16.83
N PRO A 7 12.52 -35.84 15.87
CA PRO A 7 12.12 -35.09 14.69
C PRO A 7 11.17 -33.98 15.14
N HIS A 8 11.64 -32.75 14.98
CA HIS A 8 10.89 -31.52 15.08
C HIS A 8 9.68 -31.63 14.14
N GLN A 9 8.46 -31.64 14.68
CA GLN A 9 7.24 -31.65 13.88
C GLN A 9 7.26 -30.43 12.94
N ALA A 10 7.27 -30.71 11.63
CA ALA A 10 7.03 -29.72 10.59
C ALA A 10 5.54 -29.35 10.61
N GLY A 11 5.26 -28.07 10.40
CA GLY A 11 3.93 -27.48 10.48
C GLY A 11 2.88 -28.19 9.63
N SER A 12 1.66 -28.19 10.16
CA SER A 12 0.42 -28.68 9.56
C SER A 12 0.33 -28.38 8.05
N ALA A 13 0.44 -29.42 7.22
CA ALA A 13 0.22 -29.32 5.78
C ALA A 13 -1.28 -29.11 5.53
N ALA A 14 -1.65 -27.90 5.11
CA ALA A 14 -3.02 -27.59 4.71
C ALA A 14 -3.46 -28.50 3.54
N SER A 15 -4.68 -29.02 3.62
CA SER A 15 -5.26 -29.89 2.59
C SER A 15 -5.23 -29.19 1.21
N PRO A 16 -4.83 -29.89 0.12
CA PRO A 16 -4.76 -29.29 -1.20
C PRO A 16 -6.14 -28.78 -1.63
N VAL A 17 -6.19 -27.50 -2.03
CA VAL A 17 -7.42 -26.87 -2.50
C VAL A 17 -7.65 -27.28 -3.95
N MET A 18 -8.73 -28.03 -4.18
CA MET A 18 -9.12 -28.53 -5.50
C MET A 18 -10.17 -27.61 -6.11
N VAL A 19 -9.95 -27.18 -7.36
CA VAL A 19 -10.98 -26.49 -8.16
C VAL A 19 -11.09 -27.21 -9.49
N ASN A 20 -12.27 -27.77 -9.77
CA ASN A 20 -12.55 -28.54 -10.99
C ASN A 20 -11.47 -29.60 -11.27
N GLU A 21 -11.16 -30.43 -10.26
CA GLU A 21 -10.18 -31.53 -10.35
C GLU A 21 -8.71 -31.11 -10.52
N HIS A 22 -8.41 -29.81 -10.50
CA HIS A 22 -7.04 -29.29 -10.49
C HIS A 22 -6.60 -28.87 -9.09
N VAL A 23 -5.41 -29.34 -8.69
CA VAL A 23 -4.73 -28.90 -7.46
C VAL A 23 -4.23 -27.47 -7.69
N LEU A 24 -4.68 -26.52 -6.87
CA LEU A 24 -4.13 -25.17 -6.89
C LEU A 24 -2.76 -25.14 -6.21
N GLU A 25 -1.81 -24.45 -6.83
CA GLU A 25 -0.49 -24.21 -6.23
C GLU A 25 -0.63 -23.22 -5.07
N THR A 26 -0.15 -23.62 -3.90
CA THR A 26 -0.03 -22.73 -2.74
C THR A 26 1.23 -21.89 -2.90
N VAL A 27 1.05 -20.59 -3.18
CA VAL A 27 2.15 -19.62 -3.28
C VAL A 27 2.19 -18.71 -2.07
N ASP A 28 3.40 -18.39 -1.61
CA ASP A 28 3.59 -17.45 -0.49
C ASP A 28 3.25 -16.00 -0.86
N GLN A 29 3.30 -15.66 -2.15
CA GLN A 29 3.04 -14.32 -2.63
C GLN A 29 2.25 -14.37 -3.94
N PHE A 30 1.11 -13.68 -3.96
CA PHE A 30 0.22 -13.60 -5.11
C PHE A 30 -0.05 -12.13 -5.46
N THR A 31 0.18 -11.75 -6.72
CA THR A 31 -0.16 -10.40 -7.18
C THR A 31 -1.51 -10.42 -7.88
N TYR A 32 -2.49 -9.73 -7.29
CA TYR A 32 -3.83 -9.56 -7.85
C TYR A 32 -4.13 -8.10 -8.12
N LEU A 33 -4.44 -7.75 -9.37
CA LEU A 33 -4.76 -6.38 -9.80
C LEU A 33 -3.73 -5.33 -9.34
N GLY A 34 -2.47 -5.75 -9.22
CA GLY A 34 -1.36 -4.89 -8.80
C GLY A 34 -1.21 -4.70 -7.28
N SER A 35 -2.02 -5.37 -6.46
CA SER A 35 -1.84 -5.53 -5.02
C SER A 35 -1.22 -6.89 -4.72
N THR A 36 -0.24 -6.92 -3.81
CA THR A 36 0.45 -8.15 -3.42
C THR A 36 -0.17 -8.69 -2.14
N ILE A 37 -0.68 -9.91 -2.19
CA ILE A 37 -1.18 -10.65 -1.05
C ILE A 37 -0.10 -11.68 -0.67
N SER A 38 0.33 -11.65 0.59
CA SER A 38 1.33 -12.57 1.14
C SER A 38 0.63 -13.58 2.06
N SER A 39 1.16 -14.80 2.16
CA SER A 39 0.60 -15.89 2.99
C SER A 39 0.54 -15.54 4.48
N ASP A 40 1.47 -14.69 4.94
CA ASP A 40 1.51 -14.08 6.28
C ASP A 40 0.59 -12.85 6.45
N LEU A 41 -0.17 -12.48 5.42
CA LEU A 41 -0.97 -11.25 5.35
C LEU A 41 -0.17 -9.97 5.67
N SER A 42 1.16 -10.00 5.50
CA SER A 42 2.01 -8.89 5.90
C SER A 42 1.80 -7.66 5.02
N LEU A 43 1.18 -6.65 5.65
CA LEU A 43 0.96 -5.33 5.07
C LEU A 43 2.28 -4.60 4.75
N VAL A 44 3.39 -5.01 5.37
CA VAL A 44 4.72 -4.41 5.18
C VAL A 44 5.12 -4.43 3.71
N LYS A 45 5.00 -5.59 3.04
CA LYS A 45 5.41 -5.76 1.64
C LYS A 45 4.56 -4.92 0.69
N GLU A 46 3.25 -4.86 0.92
CA GLU A 46 2.34 -4.04 0.12
C GLU A 46 2.67 -2.55 0.26
N ILE A 47 2.88 -2.06 1.50
CA ILE A 47 3.23 -0.65 1.74
C ILE A 47 4.58 -0.29 1.11
N GLN A 48 5.60 -1.15 1.25
CA GLN A 48 6.89 -0.94 0.61
C GLN A 48 6.77 -0.91 -0.92
N THR A 49 5.95 -1.81 -1.49
CA THR A 49 5.67 -1.83 -2.93
C THR A 49 5.00 -0.52 -3.38
N ARG A 50 4.05 0.02 -2.61
CA ARG A 50 3.40 1.31 -2.90
C ARG A 50 4.36 2.48 -2.79
N ILE A 51 5.21 2.50 -1.77
CA ILE A 51 6.28 3.51 -1.66
C ILE A 51 7.21 3.44 -2.88
N GLY A 52 7.63 2.25 -3.31
CA GLY A 52 8.46 2.08 -4.49
C GLY A 52 7.80 2.56 -5.79
N LYS A 53 6.52 2.23 -5.99
CA LYS A 53 5.72 2.72 -7.15
C LYS A 53 5.57 4.24 -7.11
N ALA A 54 5.25 4.81 -5.95
CA ALA A 54 5.13 6.25 -5.77
C ALA A 54 6.46 6.98 -5.98
N ALA A 55 7.57 6.42 -5.49
CA ALA A 55 8.92 6.95 -5.71
C ALA A 55 9.29 6.93 -7.19
N THR A 56 8.93 5.86 -7.91
CA THR A 56 9.13 5.78 -9.36
C THR A 56 8.32 6.83 -10.10
N CYS A 57 7.04 7.00 -9.76
CA CYS A 57 6.17 8.06 -10.29
C CYS A 57 6.78 9.44 -10.04
N PHE A 58 7.22 9.71 -8.81
CA PHE A 58 7.86 10.96 -8.42
C PHE A 58 9.11 11.24 -9.25
N SER A 59 9.99 10.25 -9.42
CA SER A 59 11.24 10.39 -10.19
C SER A 59 10.97 10.69 -11.67
N ARG A 60 9.97 10.03 -12.28
CA ARG A 60 9.57 10.28 -13.68
C ARG A 60 9.10 11.71 -13.92
N LEU A 61 8.50 12.35 -12.91
CA LEU A 61 8.04 13.73 -12.99
C LEU A 61 9.15 14.77 -12.77
N ARG A 62 10.38 14.36 -12.44
CA ARG A 62 11.46 15.27 -12.06
C ARG A 62 11.78 16.33 -13.10
N ALA A 63 12.09 15.91 -14.33
CA ALA A 63 12.47 16.84 -15.39
C ALA A 63 11.34 17.78 -15.81
N ARG A 64 10.09 17.29 -15.79
CA ARG A 64 8.92 18.03 -16.33
C ARG A 64 8.23 18.91 -15.29
N ALA A 65 8.18 18.47 -14.04
CA ALA A 65 7.44 19.14 -12.97
C ALA A 65 8.37 19.78 -11.92
N TRP A 66 9.27 19.00 -11.32
CA TRP A 66 10.03 19.45 -10.14
C TRP A 66 11.13 20.46 -10.50
N SER A 67 11.91 20.16 -11.55
CA SER A 67 12.99 21.00 -12.06
C SER A 67 12.50 22.19 -12.90
N ASN A 68 11.21 22.24 -13.25
CA ASN A 68 10.66 23.29 -14.09
C ASN A 68 10.44 24.58 -13.27
N LYS A 69 11.13 25.66 -13.65
CA LYS A 69 11.03 26.98 -13.02
C LYS A 69 9.77 27.77 -13.37
N TYR A 70 9.11 27.42 -14.48
CA TYR A 70 7.88 28.09 -14.93
C TYR A 70 6.63 27.60 -14.19
N LEU A 71 6.73 26.49 -13.46
CA LEU A 71 5.62 25.97 -12.66
C LEU A 71 5.64 26.57 -11.26
N THR A 72 4.49 27.10 -10.84
CA THR A 72 4.30 27.59 -9.48
C THR A 72 4.30 26.44 -8.47
N GLU A 73 4.68 26.73 -7.23
CA GLU A 73 4.66 25.77 -6.12
C GLU A 73 3.28 25.12 -5.94
N ARG A 74 2.22 25.90 -6.11
CA ARG A 74 0.84 25.42 -6.03
C ARG A 74 0.53 24.37 -7.09
N THR A 75 0.96 24.60 -8.33
CA THR A 75 0.76 23.64 -9.42
C THR A 75 1.59 22.38 -9.20
N LYS A 76 2.86 22.50 -8.76
CA LYS A 76 3.69 21.33 -8.42
C LYS A 76 3.07 20.51 -7.30
N THR A 77 2.54 21.17 -6.26
CA THR A 77 1.87 20.50 -5.14
C THR A 77 0.62 19.75 -5.60
N ARG A 78 -0.18 20.34 -6.49
CA ARG A 78 -1.36 19.67 -7.07
C ARG A 78 -0.97 18.44 -7.89
N ILE A 79 0.04 18.54 -8.75
CA ILE A 79 0.55 17.40 -9.53
C ILE A 79 1.00 16.27 -8.59
N TYR A 80 1.72 16.63 -7.53
CA TYR A 80 2.15 15.67 -6.52
C TYR A 80 0.97 14.96 -5.83
N GLN A 81 -0.04 15.71 -5.38
CA GLN A 81 -1.24 15.15 -4.77
C GLN A 81 -2.01 14.24 -5.75
N CYS A 82 -2.17 14.65 -7.01
CA CYS A 82 -2.94 13.89 -7.99
C CYS A 82 -2.23 12.63 -8.49
N CYS A 83 -0.90 12.66 -8.68
CA CYS A 83 -0.19 11.56 -9.33
C CYS A 83 0.59 10.67 -8.35
N VAL A 84 1.21 11.25 -7.32
CA VAL A 84 2.12 10.51 -6.43
C VAL A 84 1.36 10.03 -5.20
N VAL A 85 0.56 10.91 -4.58
CA VAL A 85 -0.23 10.54 -3.38
C VAL A 85 -1.32 9.52 -3.74
N SER A 86 -1.93 9.62 -4.92
CA SER A 86 -2.90 8.62 -5.40
C SER A 86 -2.28 7.22 -5.56
N VAL A 87 -1.07 7.11 -6.08
CA VAL A 87 -0.32 5.85 -6.19
C VAL A 87 0.09 5.33 -4.81
N LEU A 88 0.53 6.24 -3.93
CA LEU A 88 0.97 5.91 -2.58
C LEU A 88 -0.17 5.35 -1.72
N LEU A 89 -1.37 5.93 -1.83
CA LEU A 89 -2.54 5.56 -1.03
C LEU A 89 -3.48 4.57 -1.73
N TYR A 90 -3.07 4.01 -2.86
CA TYR A 90 -3.88 3.02 -3.54
C TYR A 90 -4.08 1.79 -2.65
N GLY A 91 -5.34 1.45 -2.36
CA GLY A 91 -5.70 0.33 -1.50
C GLY A 91 -5.62 0.63 0.00
N SER A 92 -5.37 1.87 0.41
CA SER A 92 -5.23 2.23 1.83
C SER A 92 -6.52 2.05 2.65
N GLU A 93 -7.68 1.98 2.00
CA GLU A 93 -8.96 1.69 2.64
C GLU A 93 -9.01 0.29 3.26
N ALA A 94 -8.25 -0.66 2.71
CA ALA A 94 -8.18 -2.04 3.17
C ALA A 94 -7.01 -2.31 4.13
N TRP A 95 -6.19 -1.30 4.42
CA TRP A 95 -5.02 -1.45 5.27
C TRP A 95 -5.38 -1.26 6.74
N SER A 96 -5.16 -2.31 7.54
CA SER A 96 -5.06 -2.19 8.99
C SER A 96 -3.70 -1.61 9.36
N THR A 97 -3.48 -0.31 9.11
CA THR A 97 -2.15 0.30 9.32
C THR A 97 -1.79 0.38 10.81
N TYR A 98 -0.62 -0.16 11.15
CA TYR A 98 0.07 0.07 12.41
C TYR A 98 0.83 1.40 12.38
N ALA A 99 1.08 1.98 13.57
CA ALA A 99 1.75 3.27 13.72
C ALA A 99 3.15 3.35 13.07
N GLN A 100 3.82 2.22 12.85
CA GLN A 100 5.09 2.18 12.12
C GLN A 100 4.91 2.52 10.63
N HIS A 101 3.92 1.92 9.98
CA HIS A 101 3.65 2.14 8.56
C HIS A 101 3.22 3.57 8.26
N GLU A 102 2.44 4.15 9.17
CA GLU A 102 2.04 5.56 9.06
C GLU A 102 3.24 6.49 9.13
N ARG A 103 4.23 6.17 9.98
CA ARG A 103 5.50 6.93 10.06
C ARG A 103 6.32 6.82 8.77
N GLU A 104 6.42 5.64 8.19
CA GLU A 104 7.14 5.41 6.92
C GLU A 104 6.51 6.19 5.76
N LEU A 105 5.18 6.11 5.62
CA LEU A 105 4.43 6.87 4.62
C LEU A 105 4.59 8.38 4.83
N ASN A 106 4.57 8.84 6.08
CA ASN A 106 4.72 10.26 6.40
C ASN A 106 6.14 10.75 6.07
N ALA A 107 7.15 9.95 6.39
CA ALA A 107 8.54 10.27 6.07
C ALA A 107 8.76 10.40 4.55
N PHE A 108 8.17 9.48 3.77
CA PHE A 108 8.20 9.57 2.31
C PHE A 108 7.49 10.84 1.80
N HIS A 109 6.29 11.13 2.34
CA HIS A 109 5.51 12.32 1.98
C HIS A 109 6.29 13.62 2.26
N MET A 110 6.85 13.76 3.47
CA MET A 110 7.66 14.91 3.87
C MET A 110 8.91 15.10 3.00
N ARG A 111 9.58 13.99 2.64
CA ARG A 111 10.76 14.02 1.77
C ARG A 111 10.41 14.53 0.37
N CYS A 112 9.30 14.08 -0.20
CA CYS A 112 8.83 14.51 -1.51
C CYS A 112 8.47 16.01 -1.51
N LEU A 113 7.71 16.48 -0.51
CA LEU A 113 7.33 17.90 -0.42
C LEU A 113 8.55 18.82 -0.31
N ARG A 114 9.54 18.47 0.52
CA ARG A 114 10.80 19.23 0.61
C ARG A 114 11.54 19.27 -0.73
N ASN A 115 11.59 18.16 -1.45
CA ASN A 115 12.24 18.09 -2.77
C ASN A 115 11.53 18.97 -3.81
N ILE A 116 10.19 18.98 -3.83
CA ILE A 116 9.39 19.80 -4.75
C ILE A 116 9.64 21.30 -4.54
N LEU A 117 9.73 21.71 -3.27
CA LEU A 117 9.93 23.11 -2.89
C LEU A 117 11.41 23.52 -2.83
N GLY A 118 12.33 22.58 -3.07
CA GLY A 118 13.78 22.84 -2.97
C GLY A 118 14.25 23.17 -1.56
N ILE A 119 13.50 22.79 -0.52
CA ILE A 119 13.83 23.07 0.88
C ILE A 119 14.95 22.14 1.33
N THR A 120 16.02 22.74 1.84
CA THR A 120 17.18 22.06 2.40
C THR A 120 17.13 22.09 3.93
N TRP A 121 18.04 21.36 4.57
CA TRP A 121 18.14 21.37 6.03
C TRP A 121 18.52 22.75 6.60
N ARG A 122 19.16 23.62 5.80
CA ARG A 122 19.61 24.96 6.20
C ARG A 122 18.45 25.92 6.43
N ASP A 123 17.34 25.70 5.75
CA ASP A 123 16.16 26.56 5.82
C ASP A 123 15.40 26.39 7.14
N LYS A 124 15.71 25.34 7.93
CA LYS A 124 15.12 25.03 9.25
C LYS A 124 13.58 25.07 9.28
N VAL A 125 12.94 24.74 8.16
CA VAL A 125 11.48 24.74 8.03
C VAL A 125 10.88 23.54 8.77
N THR A 126 9.96 23.82 9.69
CA THR A 126 9.22 22.79 10.45
C THR A 126 8.26 22.02 9.53
N ASN A 127 7.93 20.79 9.89
CA ASN A 127 6.98 19.96 9.11
C ASN A 127 5.59 20.61 9.04
N GLU A 128 5.17 21.31 10.10
CA GLU A 128 3.89 22.01 10.17
C GLU A 128 3.84 23.20 9.22
N ALA A 129 4.88 24.03 9.20
CA ALA A 129 4.99 25.15 8.26
C ALA A 129 5.01 24.66 6.80
N LEU A 130 5.67 23.53 6.54
CA LEU A 130 5.70 22.90 5.22
C LEU A 130 4.30 22.46 4.75
N LEU A 131 3.54 21.81 5.64
CA LEU A 131 2.16 21.39 5.35
C LEU A 131 1.24 22.61 5.15
N ALA A 132 1.38 23.64 5.98
CA ALA A 132 0.62 24.88 5.86
C ALA A 132 0.88 25.59 4.53
N ARG A 133 2.15 25.74 4.13
CA ARG A 133 2.55 26.37 2.85
C ARG A 133 2.01 25.62 1.64
N THR A 134 2.00 24.29 1.69
CA THR A 134 1.51 23.45 0.59
C THR A 134 -0.02 23.27 0.60
N GLY A 135 -0.70 23.68 1.67
CA GLY A 135 -2.12 23.36 1.89
C GLY A 135 -2.38 21.85 1.92
N SER A 136 -1.35 21.04 2.17
CA SER A 136 -1.46 19.58 2.22
C SER A 136 -1.81 19.14 3.63
N LYS A 137 -2.60 18.08 3.75
CA LYS A 137 -2.84 17.41 5.03
C LYS A 137 -1.70 16.45 5.32
N SER A 138 -1.48 16.13 6.59
CA SER A 138 -0.57 15.04 6.92
C SER A 138 -1.08 13.73 6.30
N ILE A 139 -0.17 12.80 6.00
CA ILE A 139 -0.58 11.51 5.45
C ILE A 139 -1.52 10.79 6.43
N PHE A 140 -1.30 10.98 7.74
CA PHE A 140 -2.16 10.45 8.79
C PHE A 140 -3.59 10.98 8.68
N GLN A 141 -3.77 12.29 8.53
CA GLN A 141 -5.10 12.87 8.33
C GLN A 141 -5.74 12.38 7.04
N THR A 142 -4.94 12.20 5.99
CA THR A 142 -5.44 11.68 4.71
C THR A 142 -5.89 10.23 4.83
N LEU A 143 -5.09 9.39 5.49
CA LEU A 143 -5.41 7.99 5.81
C LEU A 143 -6.63 7.89 6.72
N LYS A 144 -6.75 8.73 7.76
CA LYS A 144 -7.91 8.76 8.65
C LYS A 144 -9.20 9.11 7.90
N ASN A 145 -9.14 10.00 6.92
CA ASN A 145 -10.28 10.38 6.09
C ASN A 145 -10.61 9.32 5.03
N ALA A 146 -9.61 8.61 4.51
CA ALA A 146 -9.78 7.48 3.61
C ALA A 146 -10.28 6.22 4.36
N ARG A 147 -9.95 6.10 5.65
CA ARG A 147 -10.39 5.02 6.51
C ARG A 147 -11.86 5.20 6.88
N TRP A 148 -12.65 4.18 6.59
CA TRP A 148 -14.07 4.18 6.92
C TRP A 148 -14.29 4.13 8.45
N PRO A 149 -15.20 4.95 9.03
CA PRO A 149 -15.50 4.89 10.46
C PRO A 149 -16.05 3.51 10.85
N PRO A 150 -15.54 2.87 11.92
CA PRO A 150 -16.01 1.56 12.37
C PRO A 150 -17.51 1.56 12.78
N ALA A 151 -18.10 2.74 13.05
CA ALA A 151 -19.48 2.89 13.47
C ALA A 151 -20.54 2.54 12.40
N LYS A 152 -20.17 2.42 11.11
CA LYS A 152 -21.09 1.97 10.06
C LYS A 152 -20.95 0.46 9.86
N GLY A 153 -21.48 -0.29 10.83
CA GLY A 153 -21.36 -1.75 10.98
C GLY A 153 -21.87 -2.61 9.80
N HIS A 154 -22.58 -2.03 8.82
CA HIS A 154 -23.07 -2.76 7.65
C HIS A 154 -22.01 -3.09 6.59
N ARG A 155 -20.77 -2.58 6.72
CA ARG A 155 -19.73 -2.72 5.67
C ARG A 155 -18.40 -3.34 6.09
N ILE A 156 -18.17 -3.57 7.39
CA ILE A 156 -17.04 -4.41 7.85
C ILE A 156 -17.23 -5.85 7.35
N GLN A 157 -18.47 -6.34 7.41
CA GLN A 157 -18.86 -7.56 6.70
C GLN A 157 -18.58 -7.48 5.20
N ARG A 158 -18.56 -6.32 4.54
CA ARG A 158 -18.36 -6.21 3.09
C ARG A 158 -16.89 -6.23 2.68
N ALA A 159 -15.98 -5.71 3.50
CA ALA A 159 -14.52 -5.81 3.30
C ALA A 159 -14.03 -7.23 3.65
N GLU A 160 -14.49 -7.79 4.76
CA GLU A 160 -14.28 -9.21 5.08
C GLU A 160 -14.93 -10.09 4.02
N ARG A 161 -16.17 -9.81 3.57
CA ARG A 161 -16.81 -10.50 2.44
C ARG A 161 -16.17 -10.16 1.10
N TRP A 162 -15.34 -9.13 0.94
CA TRP A 162 -14.61 -8.85 -0.29
C TRP A 162 -13.33 -9.69 -0.31
N PHE A 163 -12.59 -9.76 0.80
CA PHE A 163 -11.51 -10.74 1.00
C PHE A 163 -12.02 -12.21 0.99
N GLN A 164 -13.23 -12.50 1.50
CA GLN A 164 -13.88 -13.82 1.40
C GLN A 164 -14.50 -14.07 0.02
N ARG A 165 -15.02 -13.05 -0.69
CA ARG A 165 -15.47 -13.21 -2.09
C ARG A 165 -14.32 -13.35 -3.04
N GLN A 166 -13.17 -12.73 -2.78
CA GLN A 166 -11.94 -13.02 -3.54
C GLN A 166 -11.53 -14.49 -3.36
N ARG A 167 -11.72 -15.07 -2.15
CA ARG A 167 -11.62 -16.52 -1.93
C ARG A 167 -12.58 -17.34 -2.79
N THR A 168 -13.86 -16.95 -2.92
CA THR A 168 -14.85 -17.73 -3.71
C THR A 168 -14.87 -17.40 -5.21
N THR A 169 -14.44 -16.22 -5.63
CA THR A 169 -14.47 -15.78 -7.04
C THR A 169 -13.20 -16.17 -7.77
N THR A 170 -12.07 -16.33 -7.09
CA THR A 170 -10.91 -17.06 -7.66
C THR A 170 -11.26 -18.51 -7.95
N VAL A 171 -12.13 -19.13 -7.14
CA VAL A 171 -12.69 -20.46 -7.41
C VAL A 171 -13.72 -20.42 -8.55
N ALA A 172 -14.52 -19.35 -8.69
CA ALA A 172 -15.60 -19.27 -9.69
C ALA A 172 -15.20 -18.72 -11.08
N LEU A 173 -14.22 -17.81 -11.19
CA LEU A 173 -13.80 -17.24 -12.48
C LEU A 173 -13.01 -18.22 -13.35
N GLN A 174 -12.46 -19.29 -12.75
CA GLN A 174 -11.90 -20.42 -13.48
C GLN A 174 -13.00 -21.29 -14.13
N GLY A 175 -14.26 -21.15 -13.70
CA GLY A 175 -15.42 -21.89 -14.22
C GLY A 175 -16.15 -21.25 -15.40
N CYS A 176 -15.82 -20.01 -15.81
CA CYS A 176 -16.51 -19.31 -16.91
C CYS A 176 -15.65 -19.07 -18.16
N ARG A 177 -14.45 -19.64 -18.24
CA ARG A 177 -13.71 -19.76 -19.52
C ARG A 177 -13.42 -21.22 -19.81
N LYS A 178 -14.48 -21.95 -20.15
CA LYS A 178 -14.55 -23.03 -21.15
C LYS A 178 -15.97 -23.58 -21.11
N ALA A 179 -16.82 -22.96 -21.93
CA ALA A 179 -17.79 -23.73 -22.69
C ALA A 179 -17.03 -24.67 -23.65
#